data_AF-A0A8T5TDX6-F1
#
_entry.id   AF-A0A8T5TDX6-F1
#
_cell.length_a   1.000
_cell.length_b   1.000
_cell.length_c   1.000
_cell.angle_alpha   90.00
_cell.angle_beta   90.00
_cell.angle_gamma   90.00
#
_symmetry.space_group_name_H-M   'P 1'
#
loop_
_entity.id
_entity.type
_entity.pdbx_description
1 polymer ?
#
loop_
_entity_poly.entity_id
_entity_poly.type
_entity_poly.pdbx_seq_one_letter_code
_entity_poly.pdbx_strand_id
1 'polypeptide(L)'
;MRKQINKKYIGLILAMFFVGLSISINSVSAVSTTEQYGTIEVMGGEYIVQNNVWGADTLQEITVPDTNVASFTVSISEHNQGSVASYPSIFKGDHWGTVTSGWTSYQVSQLSSASYSWSVSYGGISGDWNVAAEAWFSPNTDASGGYSGGCELMIWLHAQGMVPAGSQVGTFGNYQVWYSDMGWNYVCYMQTGQTSGNVNLMSFINDAISRGYLQTSWYYHAIEAGFELMSGGEGLSLNSFSASVSADGSQPPPEPPPEPPPEPPPEPPPSGEYQDISAPFTYNGVGDHLWRATSLGAYISSWNLQELTINGVDFTNTYVSASNLPARQDGYYYIHYDGNYRWSHFEVVGTAPPPEPPPEPPPEPTPEPPPEPTPEPTPEPPSGDYQDISGSFTYDGAGDLYWRTTDIGNFINSWNLATLTINGVDYTNQWVSGSNLPAKIDGYYYIHYVGNLRWSHIEIR
;
A
#
# COMPACT_ATOMS: atom_id res chain seq x y z
N MET A 1 -58.92 0.53 61.91
CA MET A 1 -58.05 1.02 63.00
C MET A 1 -56.61 1.03 62.51
N ARG A 2 -55.96 2.21 62.51
CA ARG A 2 -54.50 2.46 62.40
C ARG A 2 -53.84 2.03 61.06
N LYS A 3 -53.01 2.82 60.38
CA LYS A 3 -52.32 4.07 60.74
C LYS A 3 -51.65 4.67 59.47
N GLN A 4 -51.65 6.01 59.46
CA GLN A 4 -50.67 6.98 58.90
C GLN A 4 -50.37 7.00 57.39
N ILE A 5 -50.58 8.07 56.61
CA ILE A 5 -50.39 9.55 56.73
C ILE A 5 -49.06 10.05 56.08
N ASN A 6 -49.25 10.97 55.13
CA ASN A 6 -48.43 12.11 54.65
C ASN A 6 -47.23 11.90 53.71
N LYS A 7 -47.30 12.51 52.51
CA LYS A 7 -46.80 13.88 52.17
C LYS A 7 -47.24 14.20 50.71
N LYS A 8 -48.13 15.17 50.47
CA LYS A 8 -47.88 16.59 50.10
C LYS A 8 -46.91 16.85 48.93
N TYR A 9 -47.53 17.20 47.79
CA TYR A 9 -47.19 18.17 46.72
C TYR A 9 -45.80 18.20 46.05
N ILE A 10 -45.87 18.29 44.71
CA ILE A 10 -45.21 19.24 43.79
C ILE A 10 -44.68 18.46 42.56
N GLY A 11 -45.08 18.85 41.35
CA GLY A 11 -44.53 18.31 40.12
C GLY A 11 -45.20 18.89 38.89
N LEU A 12 -44.71 20.06 38.47
CA LEU A 12 -45.08 20.79 37.27
C LEU A 12 -44.94 19.90 36.02
N ILE A 13 -45.92 19.95 35.12
CA ILE A 13 -45.90 19.27 33.82
C ILE A 13 -44.84 19.96 32.94
N LEU A 14 -43.79 19.23 32.58
CA LEU A 14 -42.90 19.58 31.48
C LEU A 14 -43.11 18.54 30.38
N ALA A 15 -43.83 18.90 29.32
CA ALA A 15 -43.93 18.08 28.13
C ALA A 15 -42.61 18.21 27.35
N MET A 16 -41.71 17.23 27.52
CA MET A 16 -40.55 17.07 26.63
C MET A 16 -41.02 16.36 25.36
N PHE A 17 -41.06 17.10 24.25
CA PHE A 17 -41.08 16.51 22.92
C PHE A 17 -39.72 15.84 22.68
N PHE A 18 -39.67 14.51 22.78
CA PHE A 18 -38.58 13.75 22.17
C PHE A 18 -38.82 13.77 20.65
N VAL A 19 -38.05 14.57 19.92
CA VAL A 19 -37.79 14.29 18.51
C VAL A 19 -36.91 13.06 18.51
N GLY A 20 -37.51 11.89 18.33
CA GLY A 20 -36.75 10.67 18.05
C GLY A 20 -36.02 10.88 16.73
N LEU A 21 -34.74 11.19 16.79
CA LEU A 21 -33.86 11.03 15.65
C LEU A 21 -33.73 9.53 15.43
N SER A 22 -34.51 9.00 14.49
CA SER A 22 -34.32 7.65 13.98
C SER A 22 -32.97 7.63 13.29
N ILE A 23 -31.90 7.28 14.02
CA ILE A 23 -30.66 6.85 13.39
C ILE A 23 -31.00 5.52 12.74
N SER A 24 -31.26 5.55 11.43
CA SER A 24 -31.22 4.34 10.63
C SER A 24 -29.78 3.87 10.61
N ILE A 25 -29.42 3.04 11.59
CA ILE A 25 -28.29 2.13 11.44
C ILE A 25 -28.67 1.18 10.30
N ASN A 26 -28.17 1.47 9.10
CA ASN A 26 -28.15 0.47 8.04
C ASN A 26 -27.31 -0.69 8.56
N SER A 27 -27.96 -1.68 9.15
CA SER A 27 -27.32 -2.94 9.49
C SER A 27 -27.11 -3.66 8.17
N VAL A 28 -25.92 -3.49 7.57
CA VAL A 28 -25.56 -4.32 6.42
C VAL A 28 -25.50 -5.74 6.97
N SER A 29 -26.36 -6.61 6.43
CA SER A 29 -26.49 -7.98 6.90
C SER A 29 -25.43 -8.84 6.24
N ALA A 30 -24.89 -9.81 6.97
CA ALA A 30 -24.00 -10.81 6.41
C ALA A 30 -24.65 -11.49 5.20
N VAL A 31 -23.84 -11.77 4.18
CA VAL A 31 -24.25 -12.42 2.94
C VAL A 31 -23.51 -13.76 2.85
N SER A 32 -24.23 -14.84 2.57
CA SER A 32 -23.63 -16.16 2.38
C SER A 32 -24.02 -16.76 1.03
N THR A 33 -23.25 -17.74 0.58
CA THR A 33 -23.62 -18.58 -0.56
C THR A 33 -23.17 -20.02 -0.35
N THR A 34 -24.04 -20.96 -0.73
CA THR A 34 -23.78 -22.41 -0.78
C THR A 34 -23.66 -22.92 -2.22
N GLU A 35 -23.91 -22.06 -3.21
CA GLU A 35 -23.79 -22.44 -4.62
C GLU A 35 -22.35 -22.83 -4.92
N GLN A 36 -22.16 -23.92 -5.67
CA GLN A 36 -20.83 -24.50 -5.95
C GLN A 36 -19.82 -23.46 -6.47
N TYR A 37 -20.29 -22.58 -7.38
CA TYR A 37 -19.54 -21.46 -7.95
C TYR A 37 -20.17 -20.11 -7.58
N GLY A 38 -20.85 -20.04 -6.44
CA GLY A 38 -21.45 -18.81 -5.95
C GLY A 38 -20.38 -17.74 -5.67
N THR A 39 -20.69 -16.49 -6.02
CA THR A 39 -19.82 -15.34 -5.80
C THR A 39 -20.55 -14.23 -5.03
N ILE A 40 -19.78 -13.40 -4.33
CA ILE A 40 -20.24 -12.22 -3.60
C ILE A 40 -19.26 -11.08 -3.90
N GLU A 41 -19.75 -10.01 -4.54
CA GLU A 41 -18.96 -8.78 -4.72
C GLU A 41 -18.81 -8.04 -3.39
N VAL A 42 -17.59 -7.57 -3.11
CA VAL A 42 -17.28 -6.78 -1.91
C VAL A 42 -16.49 -5.53 -2.29
N MET A 43 -16.47 -4.53 -1.40
CA MET A 43 -15.81 -3.24 -1.63
C MET A 43 -16.30 -2.56 -2.92
N GLY A 44 -17.61 -2.60 -3.18
CA GLY A 44 -18.18 -2.03 -4.40
C GLY A 44 -17.74 -2.73 -5.68
N GLY A 45 -17.36 -4.01 -5.58
CA GLY A 45 -16.89 -4.82 -6.72
C GLY A 45 -15.40 -4.72 -6.98
N GLU A 46 -14.62 -4.04 -6.12
CA GLU A 46 -13.15 -4.06 -6.20
C GLU A 46 -12.61 -5.49 -6.03
N TYR A 47 -13.27 -6.30 -5.22
CA TYR A 47 -12.97 -7.71 -5.03
C TYR A 47 -14.21 -8.57 -5.18
N ILE A 48 -14.01 -9.84 -5.50
CA ILE A 48 -15.05 -10.87 -5.49
C ILE A 48 -14.61 -11.98 -4.53
N VAL A 49 -15.53 -12.39 -3.64
CA VAL A 49 -15.40 -13.60 -2.82
C VAL A 49 -16.12 -14.74 -3.52
N GLN A 50 -15.51 -15.91 -3.63
CA GLN A 50 -16.07 -17.06 -4.32
C GLN A 50 -16.05 -18.33 -3.48
N ASN A 51 -17.10 -19.14 -3.61
CA ASN A 51 -17.21 -20.43 -2.92
C ASN A 51 -16.29 -21.49 -3.55
N ASN A 52 -16.27 -21.52 -4.89
CA ASN A 52 -15.32 -22.26 -5.72
C ASN A 52 -15.07 -23.73 -5.28
N VAL A 53 -16.14 -24.51 -5.18
CA VAL A 53 -16.09 -25.95 -4.89
C VAL A 53 -15.87 -26.73 -6.18
N TRP A 54 -14.69 -26.57 -6.78
CA TRP A 54 -14.40 -27.10 -8.12
C TRP A 54 -14.08 -28.60 -8.16
N GLY A 55 -13.59 -29.16 -7.05
CA GLY A 55 -13.07 -30.52 -6.95
C GLY A 55 -13.99 -31.53 -6.26
N ALA A 56 -15.18 -31.10 -5.81
CA ALA A 56 -16.14 -31.94 -5.08
C ALA A 56 -17.60 -31.50 -5.29
N ASP A 57 -18.53 -32.28 -4.74
CA ASP A 57 -19.97 -32.02 -4.69
C ASP A 57 -20.53 -31.96 -3.25
N THR A 58 -19.67 -32.11 -2.24
CA THR A 58 -20.01 -31.94 -0.82
C THR A 58 -20.29 -30.47 -0.48
N LEU A 59 -21.20 -30.23 0.46
CA LEU A 59 -21.65 -28.90 0.84
C LEU A 59 -20.50 -28.04 1.41
N GLN A 60 -20.42 -26.80 0.91
CA GLN A 60 -19.61 -25.73 1.48
C GLN A 60 -20.42 -24.44 1.48
N GLU A 61 -20.31 -23.65 2.55
CA GLU A 61 -20.81 -22.29 2.61
C GLU A 61 -19.68 -21.32 2.94
N ILE A 62 -19.65 -20.19 2.23
CA ILE A 62 -18.88 -19.02 2.62
C ILE A 62 -19.80 -17.91 3.09
N THR A 63 -19.36 -17.16 4.09
CA THR A 63 -20.07 -15.99 4.63
C THR A 63 -19.17 -14.77 4.61
N VAL A 64 -19.67 -13.68 4.03
CA VAL A 64 -19.11 -12.34 4.10
C VAL A 64 -19.90 -11.56 5.18
N PRO A 65 -19.23 -11.01 6.22
CA PRO A 65 -19.93 -10.36 7.32
C PRO A 65 -20.59 -9.02 6.93
N ASP A 66 -19.98 -8.31 5.97
CA ASP A 66 -20.46 -7.04 5.40
C ASP A 66 -19.83 -6.90 3.99
N THR A 67 -20.61 -6.53 2.98
CA THR A 67 -20.08 -6.36 1.61
C THR A 67 -19.17 -5.15 1.46
N ASN A 68 -19.05 -4.29 2.48
CA ASN A 68 -18.11 -3.17 2.54
C ASN A 68 -16.76 -3.55 3.19
N VAL A 69 -16.48 -4.85 3.37
CA VAL A 69 -15.17 -5.32 3.83
C VAL A 69 -14.63 -6.43 2.93
N ALA A 70 -13.30 -6.47 2.76
CA ALA A 70 -12.60 -7.52 2.04
C ALA A 70 -12.27 -8.70 2.98
N SER A 71 -13.30 -9.44 3.41
CA SER A 71 -13.16 -10.56 4.36
C SER A 71 -14.22 -11.64 4.10
N PHE A 72 -13.92 -12.88 4.49
CA PHE A 72 -14.91 -13.97 4.46
C PHE A 72 -14.54 -15.09 5.45
N THR A 73 -15.50 -15.94 5.75
CA THR A 73 -15.32 -17.16 6.55
C THR A 73 -15.92 -18.36 5.82
N VAL A 74 -15.25 -19.50 5.88
CA VAL A 74 -15.84 -20.80 5.51
C VAL A 74 -16.78 -21.20 6.64
N SER A 75 -18.08 -20.90 6.51
CA SER A 75 -19.08 -21.10 7.56
C SER A 75 -19.57 -22.54 7.65
N ILE A 76 -19.50 -23.30 6.56
CA ILE A 76 -19.80 -24.73 6.50
C ILE A 76 -18.76 -25.41 5.60
N SER A 77 -18.23 -26.56 6.01
CA SER A 77 -17.49 -27.44 5.11
C SER A 77 -17.70 -28.92 5.45
N GLU A 78 -18.30 -29.65 4.51
CA GLU A 78 -18.48 -31.12 4.60
C GLU A 78 -17.39 -31.88 3.83
N HIS A 79 -16.27 -31.22 3.51
CA HIS A 79 -15.16 -31.81 2.77
C HIS A 79 -14.47 -32.93 3.57
N ASN A 80 -14.18 -34.03 2.87
CA ASN A 80 -13.45 -35.19 3.35
C ASN A 80 -12.85 -35.98 2.17
N GLN A 81 -12.19 -35.27 1.27
CA GLN A 81 -11.63 -35.78 0.03
C GLN A 81 -10.14 -36.12 0.18
N GLY A 82 -9.65 -37.01 -0.69
CA GLY A 82 -8.22 -37.34 -0.81
C GLY A 82 -7.43 -36.41 -1.73
N SER A 83 -8.09 -35.39 -2.28
CA SER A 83 -7.55 -34.34 -3.15
C SER A 83 -8.25 -33.03 -2.84
N VAL A 84 -7.74 -31.90 -3.35
CA VAL A 84 -8.37 -30.59 -3.15
C VAL A 84 -9.81 -30.62 -3.67
N ALA A 85 -10.73 -30.22 -2.81
CA ALA A 85 -12.17 -30.20 -3.03
C ALA A 85 -12.65 -28.81 -3.46
N SER A 86 -12.04 -27.76 -2.91
CA SER A 86 -12.44 -26.38 -3.13
C SER A 86 -11.28 -25.42 -2.90
N TYR A 87 -11.45 -24.20 -3.42
CA TYR A 87 -10.60 -23.06 -3.08
C TYR A 87 -11.47 -21.82 -2.84
N PRO A 88 -12.21 -21.75 -1.70
CA PRO A 88 -12.87 -20.52 -1.30
C PRO A 88 -11.84 -19.41 -1.14
N SER A 89 -12.02 -18.34 -1.92
CA SER A 89 -11.04 -17.25 -2.00
C SER A 89 -11.70 -15.90 -2.22
N ILE A 90 -10.95 -14.84 -1.91
CA ILE A 90 -11.20 -13.48 -2.38
C ILE A 90 -10.18 -13.15 -3.46
N PHE A 91 -10.60 -12.49 -4.55
CA PHE A 91 -9.69 -12.12 -5.62
C PHE A 91 -9.89 -10.70 -6.12
N LYS A 92 -8.81 -10.16 -6.69
CA LYS A 92 -8.79 -8.97 -7.56
C LYS A 92 -8.28 -9.41 -8.92
N GLY A 93 -9.11 -9.31 -9.94
CA GLY A 93 -8.72 -9.67 -11.29
C GLY A 93 -9.80 -10.30 -12.16
N ASP A 94 -9.34 -11.10 -13.11
CA ASP A 94 -10.12 -11.94 -14.01
C ASP A 94 -9.91 -13.42 -13.67
N HIS A 95 -10.90 -14.00 -12.98
CA HIS A 95 -10.97 -15.42 -12.63
C HIS A 95 -11.90 -16.14 -13.61
N TRP A 96 -11.35 -16.85 -14.59
CA TRP A 96 -12.11 -17.61 -15.60
C TRP A 96 -13.20 -16.78 -16.31
N GLY A 97 -12.93 -15.51 -16.61
CA GLY A 97 -13.86 -14.58 -17.25
C GLY A 97 -14.80 -13.86 -16.27
N THR A 98 -14.72 -14.17 -14.97
CA THR A 98 -15.38 -13.39 -13.91
C THR A 98 -14.46 -12.27 -13.48
N VAL A 99 -14.84 -11.03 -13.77
CA VAL A 99 -13.94 -9.87 -13.70
C VAL A 99 -14.38 -8.90 -12.59
N THR A 100 -13.46 -8.53 -11.71
CA THR A 100 -13.67 -7.46 -10.73
C THR A 100 -13.82 -6.09 -11.40
N SER A 101 -14.54 -5.17 -10.75
CA SER A 101 -14.85 -3.85 -11.29
C SER A 101 -13.61 -3.07 -11.72
N GLY A 102 -13.61 -2.59 -12.97
CA GLY A 102 -12.53 -1.76 -13.52
C GLY A 102 -11.24 -2.52 -13.85
N TRP A 103 -11.22 -3.86 -13.77
CA TRP A 103 -10.02 -4.64 -14.03
C TRP A 103 -9.73 -4.83 -15.52
N THR A 104 -8.43 -4.85 -15.85
CA THR A 104 -7.88 -5.35 -17.10
C THR A 104 -6.66 -6.21 -16.78
N SER A 105 -6.40 -7.23 -17.59
CA SER A 105 -5.17 -8.03 -17.45
C SER A 105 -3.96 -7.23 -17.95
N TYR A 106 -2.82 -7.39 -17.28
CA TYR A 106 -1.60 -6.62 -17.56
C TYR A 106 -0.53 -7.51 -18.17
N GLN A 107 0.17 -7.06 -19.21
CA GLN A 107 1.32 -7.82 -19.67
C GLN A 107 2.40 -7.79 -18.58
N VAL A 108 3.00 -8.93 -18.27
CA VAL A 108 3.97 -9.07 -17.17
C VAL A 108 5.15 -8.11 -17.36
N SER A 109 5.61 -7.89 -18.58
CA SER A 109 6.67 -6.93 -18.91
C SER A 109 6.31 -5.48 -18.61
N GLN A 110 5.02 -5.17 -18.45
CA GLN A 110 4.54 -3.83 -18.12
C GLN A 110 4.39 -3.63 -16.61
N LEU A 111 4.33 -4.69 -15.80
CA LEU A 111 4.15 -4.56 -14.36
C LEU A 111 5.31 -3.80 -13.71
N SER A 112 5.02 -2.64 -13.12
CA SER A 112 5.97 -1.88 -12.30
C SER A 112 5.80 -2.16 -10.81
N SER A 113 4.59 -2.52 -10.38
CA SER A 113 4.36 -3.05 -9.02
C SER A 113 3.21 -4.06 -8.97
N ALA A 114 3.34 -5.02 -8.07
CA ALA A 114 2.28 -5.95 -7.71
C ALA A 114 2.49 -6.37 -6.25
N SER A 115 1.48 -6.18 -5.42
CA SER A 115 1.54 -6.52 -4.00
C SER A 115 0.15 -6.89 -3.48
N TYR A 116 0.14 -7.69 -2.41
CA TYR A 116 -1.08 -7.94 -1.65
C TYR A 116 -0.79 -7.96 -0.16
N SER A 117 -1.83 -7.71 0.64
CA SER A 117 -1.79 -7.91 2.07
C SER A 117 -2.95 -8.78 2.52
N TRP A 118 -2.76 -9.46 3.63
CA TRP A 118 -3.72 -10.44 4.12
C TRP A 118 -3.66 -10.57 5.65
N SER A 119 -4.75 -11.06 6.23
CA SER A 119 -4.84 -11.50 7.63
C SER A 119 -5.84 -12.64 7.73
N VAL A 120 -5.54 -13.67 8.51
CA VAL A 120 -6.37 -14.88 8.66
C VAL A 120 -6.48 -15.37 10.09
N SER A 121 -7.50 -16.17 10.33
CA SER A 121 -7.73 -16.92 11.56
C SER A 121 -7.91 -18.40 11.21
N TYR A 122 -7.02 -19.25 11.73
CA TYR A 122 -7.04 -20.70 11.49
C TYR A 122 -6.74 -21.54 12.74
N GLY A 123 -6.71 -20.92 13.92
CA GLY A 123 -6.36 -21.60 15.16
C GLY A 123 -7.41 -22.64 15.57
N GLY A 124 -6.96 -23.87 15.83
CA GLY A 124 -7.81 -24.95 16.34
C GLY A 124 -8.75 -25.59 15.30
N ILE A 125 -8.60 -25.26 14.01
CA ILE A 125 -9.39 -25.85 12.94
C ILE A 125 -8.79 -27.19 12.52
N SER A 126 -9.60 -28.25 12.52
CA SER A 126 -9.18 -29.59 12.09
C SER A 126 -9.28 -29.77 10.58
N GLY A 127 -8.62 -30.82 10.07
CA GLY A 127 -8.69 -31.23 8.67
C GLY A 127 -7.41 -30.98 7.90
N ASP A 128 -7.47 -31.24 6.60
CA ASP A 128 -6.37 -31.07 5.65
C ASP A 128 -6.70 -29.89 4.74
N TRP A 129 -5.98 -28.80 4.92
CA TRP A 129 -6.20 -27.53 4.24
C TRP A 129 -4.92 -26.71 4.25
N ASN A 130 -4.86 -25.70 3.39
CA ASN A 130 -3.79 -24.71 3.41
C ASN A 130 -4.34 -23.29 3.56
N VAL A 131 -3.42 -22.35 3.67
CA VAL A 131 -3.71 -20.93 3.47
C VAL A 131 -2.79 -20.44 2.38
N ALA A 132 -3.37 -20.03 1.26
CA ALA A 132 -2.64 -19.74 0.04
C ALA A 132 -3.11 -18.43 -0.59
N ALA A 133 -2.17 -17.76 -1.24
CA ALA A 133 -2.48 -16.85 -2.33
C ALA A 133 -2.08 -17.50 -3.66
N GLU A 134 -2.80 -17.21 -4.73
CA GLU A 134 -2.45 -17.68 -6.08
C GLU A 134 -2.58 -16.54 -7.09
N ALA A 135 -1.65 -16.50 -8.03
CA ALA A 135 -1.67 -15.57 -9.15
C ALA A 135 -1.68 -16.32 -10.48
N TRP A 136 -2.59 -15.90 -11.36
CA TRP A 136 -2.81 -16.53 -12.66
C TRP A 136 -2.16 -15.75 -13.78
N PHE A 137 -1.41 -16.47 -14.62
CA PHE A 137 -0.74 -15.92 -15.79
C PHE A 137 -1.01 -16.77 -17.02
N SER A 138 -1.19 -16.16 -18.18
CA SER A 138 -1.30 -16.91 -19.44
C SER A 138 -0.75 -16.15 -20.65
N PRO A 139 -0.46 -16.83 -21.77
CA PRO A 139 -0.09 -16.17 -23.02
C PRO A 139 -1.24 -15.37 -23.65
N ASN A 140 -2.49 -15.61 -23.22
CA ASN A 140 -3.69 -15.04 -23.80
C ASN A 140 -4.13 -13.81 -23.00
N THR A 141 -4.76 -12.85 -23.65
CA THR A 141 -5.38 -11.70 -22.97
C THR A 141 -6.72 -12.04 -22.33
N ASP A 142 -7.39 -13.08 -22.84
CA ASP A 142 -8.71 -13.54 -22.40
C ASP A 142 -8.55 -14.75 -21.47
N ALA A 143 -9.01 -14.60 -20.22
CA ALA A 143 -8.94 -15.65 -19.21
C ALA A 143 -10.20 -16.53 -19.15
N SER A 144 -11.25 -16.26 -19.93
CA SER A 144 -12.51 -17.01 -19.88
C SER A 144 -12.38 -18.49 -20.23
N GLY A 145 -11.34 -18.85 -21.00
CA GLY A 145 -10.99 -20.24 -21.33
C GLY A 145 -10.03 -20.90 -20.33
N GLY A 146 -9.69 -20.24 -19.22
CA GLY A 146 -8.64 -20.64 -18.29
C GLY A 146 -7.23 -20.31 -18.77
N TYR A 147 -6.23 -20.82 -18.05
CA TYR A 147 -4.83 -20.37 -18.16
C TYR A 147 -3.88 -21.40 -18.76
N SER A 148 -4.39 -22.25 -19.65
CA SER A 148 -3.60 -23.31 -20.31
C SER A 148 -2.35 -22.76 -20.99
N GLY A 149 -1.22 -23.43 -20.81
CA GLY A 149 0.09 -22.99 -21.32
C GLY A 149 0.71 -21.80 -20.58
N GLY A 150 0.09 -21.36 -19.47
CA GLY A 150 0.54 -20.27 -18.63
C GLY A 150 1.27 -20.71 -17.36
N CYS A 151 1.07 -19.96 -16.28
CA CYS A 151 1.61 -20.24 -14.95
C CYS A 151 0.56 -19.98 -13.87
N GLU A 152 0.47 -20.90 -12.93
CA GLU A 152 -0.16 -20.74 -11.63
C GLU A 152 0.97 -20.54 -10.61
N LEU A 153 1.06 -19.34 -10.04
CA LEU A 153 2.03 -19.02 -9.01
C LEU A 153 1.31 -19.01 -7.66
N MET A 154 1.55 -20.04 -6.85
CA MET A 154 1.01 -20.13 -5.50
C MET A 154 2.02 -19.67 -4.45
N ILE A 155 1.53 -19.05 -3.38
CA ILE A 155 2.28 -18.71 -2.18
C ILE A 155 1.52 -19.29 -0.99
N TRP A 156 1.98 -20.43 -0.48
CA TRP A 156 1.41 -21.07 0.70
C TRP A 156 2.04 -20.46 1.96
N LEU A 157 1.18 -19.98 2.85
CA LEU A 157 1.54 -19.24 4.06
C LEU A 157 1.34 -20.09 5.32
N HIS A 158 0.49 -21.11 5.20
CA HIS A 158 0.34 -22.21 6.14
C HIS A 158 -0.16 -23.45 5.39
N ALA A 159 0.13 -24.63 5.93
CA ALA A 159 -0.42 -25.89 5.46
C ALA A 159 -0.60 -26.84 6.64
N GLN A 160 -1.75 -27.52 6.67
CA GLN A 160 -2.09 -28.57 7.61
C GLN A 160 -2.46 -29.82 6.81
N GLY A 161 -1.69 -30.91 6.97
CA GLY A 161 -1.98 -32.18 6.29
C GLY A 161 -1.76 -32.19 4.77
N MET A 162 -1.47 -31.04 4.16
CA MET A 162 -1.25 -30.89 2.72
C MET A 162 0.22 -30.70 2.37
N VAL A 163 0.57 -31.08 1.13
CA VAL A 163 1.85 -30.76 0.48
C VAL A 163 1.59 -30.20 -0.92
N PRO A 164 2.40 -29.25 -1.42
CA PRO A 164 2.24 -28.73 -2.77
C PRO A 164 2.38 -29.82 -3.83
N ALA A 165 1.75 -29.61 -4.97
CA ALA A 165 1.87 -30.53 -6.10
C ALA A 165 3.32 -30.61 -6.64
N GLY A 166 3.65 -31.76 -7.23
CA GLY A 166 4.95 -31.99 -7.85
C GLY A 166 6.07 -32.30 -6.85
N SER A 167 7.20 -31.60 -6.99
CA SER A 167 8.39 -31.83 -6.17
C SER A 167 9.08 -30.55 -5.76
N GLN A 168 9.74 -30.56 -4.60
CA GLN A 168 10.56 -29.44 -4.18
C GLN A 168 11.79 -29.31 -5.09
N VAL A 169 11.94 -28.16 -5.73
CA VAL A 169 13.02 -27.84 -6.68
C VAL A 169 14.03 -26.85 -6.12
N GLY A 170 13.77 -26.26 -4.95
CA GLY A 170 14.73 -25.39 -4.28
C GLY A 170 14.13 -24.56 -3.14
N THR A 171 14.71 -23.39 -2.94
CA THR A 171 14.28 -22.38 -1.96
C THR A 171 14.35 -20.98 -2.57
N PHE A 172 13.56 -20.06 -2.02
CA PHE A 172 13.58 -18.63 -2.29
C PHE A 172 13.34 -17.89 -0.97
N GLY A 173 14.36 -17.23 -0.41
CA GLY A 173 14.29 -16.73 0.96
C GLY A 173 13.95 -17.84 1.96
N ASN A 174 12.85 -17.66 2.72
CA ASN A 174 12.35 -18.65 3.68
C ASN A 174 11.37 -19.67 3.07
N TYR A 175 11.06 -19.55 1.78
CA TYR A 175 10.10 -20.43 1.11
C TYR A 175 10.80 -21.64 0.52
N GLN A 176 10.16 -22.80 0.66
CA GLN A 176 10.42 -23.95 -0.20
C GLN A 176 9.77 -23.70 -1.55
N VAL A 177 10.48 -23.98 -2.64
CA VAL A 177 9.95 -23.83 -4.00
C VAL A 177 9.62 -25.21 -4.54
N TRP A 178 8.36 -25.40 -4.90
CA TRP A 178 7.80 -26.61 -5.49
C TRP A 178 7.38 -26.34 -6.93
N TYR A 179 7.50 -27.34 -7.78
CA TYR A 179 7.15 -27.22 -9.20
C TYR A 179 6.49 -28.49 -9.73
N SER A 180 5.51 -28.31 -10.61
CA SER A 180 4.87 -29.35 -11.42
C SER A 180 4.47 -28.80 -12.78
N ASP A 181 4.49 -29.65 -13.81
CA ASP A 181 3.86 -29.38 -15.11
C ASP A 181 2.46 -30.00 -15.11
N MET A 182 1.43 -29.17 -15.22
CA MET A 182 0.01 -29.56 -15.10
C MET A 182 -0.82 -29.13 -16.32
N GLY A 183 -0.17 -28.85 -17.46
CA GLY A 183 -0.80 -28.17 -18.59
C GLY A 183 -0.70 -26.63 -18.50
N TRP A 184 -0.33 -26.14 -17.33
CA TRP A 184 0.35 -24.87 -17.07
C TRP A 184 1.52 -25.16 -16.11
N ASN A 185 2.44 -24.21 -15.98
CA ASN A 185 3.48 -24.28 -14.95
C ASN A 185 2.85 -24.04 -13.58
N TYR A 186 2.84 -25.05 -12.71
CA TYR A 186 2.54 -24.86 -11.29
C TYR A 186 3.85 -24.55 -10.57
N VAL A 187 3.95 -23.40 -9.93
CA VAL A 187 5.05 -23.06 -9.02
C VAL A 187 4.50 -22.62 -7.68
N CYS A 188 4.89 -23.29 -6.61
CA CYS A 188 4.44 -22.97 -5.26
C CYS A 188 5.61 -22.59 -4.35
N TYR A 189 5.46 -21.45 -3.69
CA TYR A 189 6.36 -20.94 -2.66
C TYR A 189 5.73 -21.22 -1.31
N MET A 190 6.18 -22.28 -0.64
CA MET A 190 5.59 -22.72 0.63
C MET A 190 6.43 -22.30 1.84
N GLN A 191 5.76 -21.70 2.81
CA GLN A 191 6.21 -21.58 4.19
C GLN A 191 5.07 -21.94 5.15
N THR A 192 5.32 -21.86 6.47
CA THR A 192 4.28 -22.10 7.48
C THR A 192 4.34 -21.08 8.61
N GLY A 193 3.22 -20.94 9.31
CA GLY A 193 3.11 -20.19 10.56
C GLY A 193 2.82 -18.70 10.41
N GLN A 194 2.47 -18.23 9.21
CA GLN A 194 2.05 -16.85 9.01
C GLN A 194 0.55 -16.71 9.25
N THR A 195 0.13 -15.64 9.90
CA THR A 195 -1.29 -15.28 10.12
C THR A 195 -1.67 -13.96 9.46
N SER A 196 -0.69 -13.17 9.03
CA SER A 196 -0.88 -11.90 8.32
C SER A 196 0.42 -11.47 7.66
N GLY A 197 0.35 -10.50 6.75
CA GLY A 197 1.54 -9.87 6.18
C GLY A 197 1.25 -9.04 4.94
N ASN A 198 2.28 -8.33 4.49
CA ASN A 198 2.32 -7.69 3.18
C ASN A 198 3.35 -8.43 2.31
N VAL A 199 2.96 -8.75 1.08
CA VAL A 199 3.76 -9.54 0.15
C VAL A 199 3.99 -8.74 -1.12
N ASN A 200 5.26 -8.53 -1.44
CA ASN A 200 5.68 -8.01 -2.74
C ASN A 200 5.67 -9.13 -3.78
N LEU A 201 4.55 -9.27 -4.49
CA LEU A 201 4.34 -10.31 -5.50
C LEU A 201 5.36 -10.23 -6.64
N MET A 202 5.85 -9.04 -6.99
CA MET A 202 6.87 -8.89 -8.04
C MET A 202 8.14 -9.69 -7.75
N SER A 203 8.51 -9.88 -6.48
CA SER A 203 9.69 -10.69 -6.13
C SER A 203 9.52 -12.16 -6.51
N PHE A 204 8.32 -12.71 -6.33
CA PHE A 204 7.99 -14.09 -6.69
C PHE A 204 7.80 -14.25 -8.21
N ILE A 205 7.19 -13.25 -8.86
CA ILE A 205 7.09 -13.21 -10.33
C ILE A 205 8.49 -13.25 -10.95
N ASN A 206 9.41 -12.41 -10.46
CA ASN A 206 10.78 -12.36 -10.96
C ASN A 206 11.56 -13.65 -10.70
N ASP A 207 11.38 -14.29 -9.54
CA ASP A 207 11.98 -15.59 -9.26
C ASP A 207 11.42 -16.67 -10.21
N ALA A 208 10.10 -16.70 -10.45
CA ALA A 208 9.48 -17.63 -11.40
C ALA A 208 9.97 -17.40 -12.84
N ILE A 209 10.17 -16.15 -13.26
CA ILE A 209 10.79 -15.80 -14.57
C ILE A 209 12.23 -16.32 -14.63
N SER A 210 13.02 -16.10 -13.57
CA SER A 210 14.43 -16.52 -13.53
C SER A 210 14.60 -18.05 -13.63
N ARG A 211 13.60 -18.80 -13.15
CA ARG A 211 13.52 -20.26 -13.25
C ARG A 211 12.95 -20.76 -14.58
N GLY A 212 12.43 -19.87 -15.41
CA GLY A 212 11.81 -20.20 -16.69
C GLY A 212 10.37 -20.72 -16.59
N TYR A 213 9.70 -20.52 -15.45
CA TYR A 213 8.32 -20.96 -15.23
C TYR A 213 7.28 -19.93 -15.68
N LEU A 214 7.69 -18.67 -15.82
CA LEU A 214 6.84 -17.56 -16.20
C LEU A 214 7.55 -16.72 -17.27
N GLN A 215 6.81 -16.19 -18.25
CA GLN A 215 7.37 -15.34 -19.31
C GLN A 215 6.89 -13.90 -19.17
N THR A 216 7.79 -12.94 -19.46
CA THR A 216 7.46 -11.51 -19.43
C THR A 216 6.45 -11.10 -20.51
N SER A 217 6.31 -11.88 -21.58
CA SER A 217 5.33 -11.65 -22.65
C SER A 217 3.90 -12.09 -22.29
N TRP A 218 3.72 -12.83 -21.20
CA TRP A 218 2.41 -13.31 -20.73
C TRP A 218 1.62 -12.20 -20.02
N TYR A 219 0.36 -12.47 -19.74
CA TYR A 219 -0.55 -11.58 -19.04
C TYR A 219 -0.77 -12.07 -17.61
N TYR A 220 -0.75 -11.14 -16.66
CA TYR A 220 -1.18 -11.29 -15.28
C TYR A 220 -2.67 -11.00 -15.20
N HIS A 221 -3.45 -12.00 -14.77
CA HIS A 221 -4.91 -11.97 -14.82
C HIS A 221 -5.54 -11.68 -13.47
N ALA A 222 -5.06 -12.31 -12.40
CA ALA A 222 -5.65 -12.18 -11.07
C ALA A 222 -4.65 -12.49 -9.97
N ILE A 223 -4.92 -11.95 -8.78
CA ILE A 223 -4.40 -12.42 -7.49
C ILE A 223 -5.56 -12.79 -6.61
N GLU A 224 -5.47 -13.96 -6.02
CA GLU A 224 -6.47 -14.55 -5.13
C GLU A 224 -5.83 -14.91 -3.80
N ALA A 225 -6.61 -14.91 -2.74
CA ALA A 225 -6.20 -15.38 -1.43
C ALA A 225 -7.34 -16.14 -0.74
N GLY A 226 -7.02 -17.31 -0.20
CA GLY A 226 -8.03 -18.20 0.36
C GLY A 226 -7.43 -19.47 0.97
N PHE A 227 -8.20 -20.54 0.89
CA PHE A 227 -7.90 -21.82 1.52
C PHE A 227 -8.17 -22.95 0.53
N GLU A 228 -7.16 -23.74 0.14
CA GLU A 228 -7.46 -25.01 -0.51
C GLU A 228 -7.91 -26.01 0.55
N LEU A 229 -9.09 -26.59 0.39
CA LEU A 229 -9.67 -27.53 1.34
C LEU A 229 -9.68 -28.93 0.76
N MET A 230 -9.12 -29.90 1.48
CA MET A 230 -9.30 -31.33 1.20
C MET A 230 -10.26 -31.96 2.22
N SER A 231 -10.12 -31.61 3.50
CA SER A 231 -11.01 -32.08 4.56
C SER A 231 -11.17 -31.03 5.66
N GLY A 232 -12.35 -30.96 6.29
CA GLY A 232 -12.63 -29.97 7.33
C GLY A 232 -12.57 -28.52 6.82
N GLY A 233 -12.00 -27.60 7.61
CA GLY A 233 -11.85 -26.19 7.21
C GLY A 233 -13.00 -25.25 7.60
N GLU A 234 -14.08 -25.76 8.18
CA GLU A 234 -15.13 -24.92 8.79
C GLU A 234 -14.54 -24.03 9.89
N GLY A 235 -14.80 -22.72 9.81
CA GLY A 235 -14.28 -21.71 10.73
C GLY A 235 -12.97 -21.05 10.28
N LEU A 236 -12.38 -21.46 9.14
CA LEU A 236 -11.29 -20.69 8.53
C LEU A 236 -11.80 -19.32 8.09
N SER A 237 -11.12 -18.27 8.51
CA SER A 237 -11.49 -16.89 8.18
C SER A 237 -10.35 -16.14 7.55
N LEU A 238 -10.63 -15.47 6.44
CA LEU A 238 -9.81 -14.37 5.94
C LEU A 238 -10.39 -13.08 6.50
N ASN A 239 -9.62 -12.45 7.39
CA ASN A 239 -10.03 -11.28 8.16
C ASN A 239 -9.88 -9.97 7.36
N SER A 240 -8.86 -9.90 6.50
CA SER A 240 -8.65 -8.76 5.60
C SER A 240 -7.83 -9.17 4.38
N PHE A 241 -8.10 -8.53 3.25
CA PHE A 241 -7.31 -8.62 2.03
C PHE A 241 -7.22 -7.25 1.35
N SER A 242 -6.08 -6.96 0.73
CA SER A 242 -5.96 -5.89 -0.24
C SER A 242 -4.96 -6.26 -1.31
N ALA A 243 -5.16 -5.77 -2.53
CA ALA A 243 -4.23 -5.97 -3.64
C ALA A 243 -4.04 -4.69 -4.45
N SER A 244 -2.77 -4.41 -4.78
CA SER A 244 -2.36 -3.28 -5.61
C SER A 244 -1.49 -3.77 -6.76
N VAL A 245 -1.79 -3.26 -7.96
CA VAL A 245 -1.04 -3.52 -9.18
C VAL A 245 -0.84 -2.20 -9.91
N SER A 246 0.33 -2.02 -10.51
CA SER A 246 0.61 -0.90 -11.41
C SER A 246 1.39 -1.41 -12.60
N ALA A 247 1.09 -0.87 -13.78
CA ALA A 247 1.79 -1.22 -15.00
C ALA A 247 2.11 0.02 -15.83
N ASP A 248 3.35 0.09 -16.29
CA ASP A 248 3.87 1.16 -17.12
C ASP A 248 3.23 1.07 -18.51
N GLY A 249 2.43 2.08 -18.86
CA GLY A 249 1.74 2.16 -20.16
C GLY A 249 0.27 1.72 -20.18
N SER A 250 -0.37 1.53 -19.01
CA SER A 250 -1.82 1.27 -18.93
C SER A 250 -2.55 2.26 -18.03
N GLN A 251 -2.51 3.53 -18.45
CA GLN A 251 -3.69 4.38 -18.37
C GLN A 251 -3.89 4.92 -19.80
N PRO A 252 -5.05 4.68 -20.46
CA PRO A 252 -5.60 5.75 -21.29
C PRO A 252 -5.57 7.01 -20.41
N PRO A 253 -5.27 8.22 -20.94
CA PRO A 253 -5.48 9.42 -20.15
C PRO A 253 -6.89 9.33 -19.56
N PRO A 254 -7.11 9.57 -18.25
CA PRO A 254 -8.47 9.64 -17.75
C PRO A 254 -9.24 10.54 -18.71
N GLU A 255 -10.44 10.11 -19.15
CA GLU A 255 -11.34 11.04 -19.83
C GLU A 255 -11.36 12.32 -18.99
N PRO A 256 -11.23 13.51 -19.61
CA PRO A 256 -11.28 14.75 -18.84
C PRO A 256 -12.54 14.68 -17.98
N PRO A 257 -12.42 14.80 -16.65
CA PRO A 257 -13.59 14.73 -15.79
C PRO A 257 -14.61 15.75 -16.33
N PRO A 258 -15.92 15.43 -16.36
CA PRO A 258 -16.92 16.48 -16.57
C PRO A 258 -16.56 17.59 -15.58
N GLU A 259 -16.46 18.84 -16.08
CA GLU A 259 -15.99 19.98 -15.30
C GLU A 259 -16.54 19.85 -13.88
N PRO A 260 -15.68 19.70 -12.85
CA PRO A 260 -16.18 19.65 -11.50
C PRO A 260 -16.94 20.97 -11.27
N PRO A 261 -18.15 20.95 -10.67
CA PRO A 261 -18.65 22.18 -10.09
C PRO A 261 -17.52 22.71 -9.19
N PRO A 262 -17.21 24.02 -9.27
CA PRO A 262 -16.00 24.58 -8.67
C PRO A 262 -15.83 24.03 -7.25
N GLU A 263 -14.65 23.47 -6.98
CA GLU A 263 -14.31 22.96 -5.64
C GLU A 263 -14.66 24.04 -4.62
N PRO A 264 -15.41 23.70 -3.55
CA PRO A 264 -15.48 24.60 -2.42
C PRO A 264 -14.04 24.84 -1.94
N PRO A 265 -13.67 26.09 -1.61
CA PRO A 265 -12.32 26.38 -1.13
C PRO A 265 -11.95 25.44 0.02
N PRO A 266 -10.66 25.07 0.16
CA PRO A 266 -10.21 24.16 1.22
C PRO A 266 -10.84 24.61 2.54
N GLU A 267 -11.51 23.68 3.22
CA GLU A 267 -12.11 24.00 4.50
C GLU A 267 -11.02 24.59 5.39
N PRO A 268 -11.25 25.78 5.97
CA PRO A 268 -10.28 26.33 6.90
C PRO A 268 -10.02 25.29 7.99
N PRO A 269 -8.81 25.27 8.57
CA PRO A 269 -8.52 24.36 9.68
C PRO A 269 -9.66 24.45 10.70
N PRO A 270 -10.11 23.32 11.28
CA PRO A 270 -11.26 23.30 12.17
C PRO A 270 -11.14 24.46 13.16
N SER A 271 -12.22 25.25 13.26
CA SER A 271 -12.25 26.47 14.06
C SER A 271 -12.20 26.14 15.54
N GLY A 272 -11.03 25.74 16.01
CA GLY A 272 -10.69 25.44 17.38
C GLY A 272 -9.37 26.12 17.74
N GLU A 273 -9.22 26.51 19.00
CA GLU A 273 -8.01 27.15 19.49
C GLU A 273 -6.92 26.07 19.61
N TYR A 274 -6.00 26.02 18.64
CA TYR A 274 -4.87 25.10 18.67
C TYR A 274 -3.94 25.45 19.83
N GLN A 275 -3.62 24.47 20.66
CA GLN A 275 -2.61 24.61 21.70
C GLN A 275 -1.21 24.36 21.13
N ASP A 276 -0.27 25.27 21.39
CA ASP A 276 1.12 25.12 21.01
C ASP A 276 1.79 23.98 21.80
N ILE A 277 2.42 23.04 21.07
CA ILE A 277 3.29 22.00 21.63
C ILE A 277 4.67 22.03 20.95
N SER A 278 5.67 21.45 21.62
CA SER A 278 7.04 21.34 21.10
C SER A 278 7.58 19.95 21.39
N ALA A 279 8.32 19.37 20.43
CA ALA A 279 9.02 18.11 20.69
C ALA A 279 10.17 18.29 21.73
N PRO A 280 10.38 17.32 22.65
CA PRO A 280 9.55 16.14 22.86
C PRO A 280 8.22 16.48 23.54
N PHE A 281 7.15 15.82 23.09
CA PHE A 281 5.83 15.93 23.69
C PHE A 281 5.19 14.54 23.76
N THR A 282 4.52 14.26 24.88
CA THR A 282 3.80 13.00 25.09
C THR A 282 2.47 13.29 25.77
N TYR A 283 1.41 12.72 25.25
CA TYR A 283 0.09 12.76 25.82
C TYR A 283 -0.47 11.34 25.99
N ASN A 284 -1.06 11.10 27.17
CA ASN A 284 -1.82 9.88 27.45
C ASN A 284 -3.20 10.30 27.97
N GLY A 285 -4.27 9.82 27.35
CA GLY A 285 -5.61 10.03 27.88
C GLY A 285 -6.72 10.11 26.86
N VAL A 286 -7.93 10.22 27.40
CA VAL A 286 -9.16 10.42 26.62
C VAL A 286 -9.31 11.87 26.19
N GLY A 287 -9.96 12.08 25.04
CA GLY A 287 -10.45 13.37 24.60
C GLY A 287 -10.00 13.77 23.20
N ASP A 288 -10.64 14.83 22.71
CA ASP A 288 -10.39 15.52 21.45
C ASP A 288 -9.47 16.72 21.74
N HIS A 289 -8.29 16.74 21.11
CA HIS A 289 -7.29 17.80 21.26
C HIS A 289 -6.80 18.31 19.91
N LEU A 290 -6.66 19.62 19.82
CA LEU A 290 -6.06 20.32 18.68
C LEU A 290 -4.74 20.93 19.11
N TRP A 291 -3.64 20.46 18.52
CA TRP A 291 -2.30 20.97 18.78
C TRP A 291 -1.67 21.57 17.53
N ARG A 292 -0.73 22.49 17.72
CA ARG A 292 0.17 22.88 16.65
C ARG A 292 1.62 22.91 17.10
N ALA A 293 2.54 22.60 16.19
CA ALA A 293 3.96 22.59 16.46
C ALA A 293 4.77 23.05 15.25
N THR A 294 5.87 23.79 15.47
CA THR A 294 6.79 24.16 14.39
C THR A 294 7.72 23.00 13.98
N SER A 295 7.85 21.99 14.84
CA SER A 295 8.62 20.76 14.64
C SER A 295 8.08 19.63 15.53
N LEU A 296 8.06 18.40 15.01
CA LEU A 296 7.66 17.18 15.73
C LEU A 296 8.84 16.26 16.05
N GLY A 297 10.08 16.77 15.96
CA GLY A 297 11.27 16.00 16.35
C GLY A 297 11.67 14.93 15.33
N ALA A 298 12.10 13.76 15.83
CA ALA A 298 12.63 12.68 15.00
C ALA A 298 11.54 11.73 14.47
N TYR A 299 10.52 11.48 15.27
CA TYR A 299 9.41 10.62 14.90
C TYR A 299 8.15 10.99 15.69
N ILE A 300 7.02 10.53 15.17
CA ILE A 300 5.76 10.45 15.90
C ILE A 300 5.40 8.99 16.16
N SER A 301 4.72 8.73 17.25
CA SER A 301 4.15 7.42 17.56
C SER A 301 2.80 7.59 18.23
N SER A 302 1.82 6.80 17.82
CA SER A 302 0.48 6.81 18.42
C SER A 302 -0.08 5.40 18.56
N TRP A 303 -0.95 5.19 19.55
CA TRP A 303 -1.70 3.94 19.70
C TRP A 303 -2.98 4.11 20.53
N ASN A 304 -3.94 3.22 20.31
CA ASN A 304 -5.26 3.22 20.94
C ASN A 304 -6.04 4.55 20.73
N LEU A 305 -5.82 5.25 19.62
CA LEU A 305 -6.55 6.44 19.20
C LEU A 305 -7.73 6.06 18.30
N GLN A 306 -8.81 6.84 18.40
CA GLN A 306 -9.87 6.84 17.39
C GLN A 306 -9.38 7.53 16.13
N GLU A 307 -8.68 8.66 16.28
CA GLU A 307 -8.15 9.44 15.17
C GLU A 307 -6.87 10.17 15.59
N LEU A 308 -5.92 10.25 14.67
CA LEU A 308 -4.82 11.21 14.70
C LEU A 308 -4.59 11.74 13.30
N THR A 309 -4.85 13.01 13.06
CA THR A 309 -4.47 13.64 11.79
C THR A 309 -3.37 14.69 11.99
N ILE A 310 -2.50 14.83 10.99
CA ILE A 310 -1.52 15.90 10.91
C ILE A 310 -1.69 16.61 9.57
N ASN A 311 -2.04 17.90 9.61
CA ASN A 311 -2.40 18.69 8.44
C ASN A 311 -3.50 18.03 7.58
N GLY A 312 -4.44 17.33 8.23
CA GLY A 312 -5.53 16.59 7.59
C GLY A 312 -5.15 15.21 7.04
N VAL A 313 -3.90 14.77 7.18
CA VAL A 313 -3.46 13.42 6.79
C VAL A 313 -3.51 12.48 7.99
N ASP A 314 -4.07 11.29 7.80
CA ASP A 314 -4.26 10.29 8.86
C ASP A 314 -2.94 9.57 9.25
N PHE A 315 -2.67 9.59 10.56
CA PHE A 315 -1.57 8.91 11.25
C PHE A 315 -2.08 8.18 12.51
N THR A 316 -3.31 7.67 12.45
CA THR A 316 -3.92 6.93 13.55
C THR A 316 -3.17 5.63 13.82
N ASN A 317 -2.75 5.46 15.08
CA ASN A 317 -2.14 4.23 15.61
C ASN A 317 -0.89 3.74 14.86
N THR A 318 0.00 4.66 14.49
CA THR A 318 1.21 4.34 13.72
C THR A 318 2.48 4.93 14.34
N TYR A 319 3.63 4.38 13.91
CA TYR A 319 4.95 4.93 14.13
C TYR A 319 5.49 5.46 12.80
N VAL A 320 5.84 6.75 12.73
CA VAL A 320 6.30 7.38 11.49
C VAL A 320 7.48 8.32 11.77
N SER A 321 8.54 8.19 10.98
CA SER A 321 9.66 9.14 10.96
C SER A 321 9.17 10.54 10.59
N ALA A 322 9.67 11.57 11.26
CA ALA A 322 9.29 12.95 10.96
C ALA A 322 9.61 13.37 9.51
N SER A 323 10.56 12.68 8.86
CA SER A 323 10.89 12.86 7.43
C SER A 323 9.76 12.49 6.48
N ASN A 324 8.78 11.70 6.94
CA ASN A 324 7.68 11.18 6.13
C ASN A 324 6.35 11.86 6.46
N LEU A 325 6.37 12.94 7.24
CA LEU A 325 5.19 13.74 7.56
C LEU A 325 4.86 14.73 6.44
N PRO A 326 3.59 15.14 6.28
CA PRO A 326 3.20 16.15 5.31
C PRO A 326 3.94 17.47 5.52
N ALA A 327 4.03 18.30 4.47
CA ALA A 327 4.63 19.62 4.61
C ALA A 327 3.86 20.48 5.63
N ARG A 328 4.59 21.33 6.35
CA ARG A 328 4.00 22.31 7.30
C ARG A 328 3.11 23.31 6.56
N GLN A 329 1.99 23.66 7.17
CA GLN A 329 1.08 24.71 6.71
C GLN A 329 1.34 25.97 7.54
N ASP A 330 1.65 27.09 6.89
CA ASP A 330 2.00 28.36 7.54
C ASP A 330 3.10 28.24 8.62
N GLY A 331 4.03 27.29 8.42
CA GLY A 331 5.14 27.02 9.34
C GLY A 331 4.82 26.08 10.51
N TYR A 332 3.61 25.53 10.58
CA TYR A 332 3.18 24.61 11.63
C TYR A 332 2.72 23.25 11.08
N TYR A 333 2.82 22.24 11.94
CA TYR A 333 2.01 21.03 11.89
C TYR A 333 0.78 21.26 12.76
N TYR A 334 -0.41 21.07 12.20
CA TYR A 334 -1.68 21.07 12.91
C TYR A 334 -2.07 19.61 13.18
N ILE A 335 -2.17 19.25 14.44
CA ILE A 335 -2.46 17.89 14.88
C ILE A 335 -3.85 17.85 15.49
N HIS A 336 -4.68 16.93 15.05
CA HIS A 336 -5.93 16.59 15.70
C HIS A 336 -5.79 15.19 16.29
N TYR A 337 -6.00 15.08 17.59
CA TYR A 337 -5.94 13.85 18.37
C TYR A 337 -7.34 13.56 18.90
N ASP A 338 -7.84 12.34 18.70
CA ASP A 338 -9.05 11.85 19.34
C ASP A 338 -8.80 10.49 20.01
N GLY A 339 -8.88 10.46 21.34
CA GLY A 339 -8.62 9.30 22.17
C GLY A 339 -9.85 8.82 22.94
N ASN A 340 -10.25 7.55 22.74
CA ASN A 340 -11.37 6.94 23.47
C ASN A 340 -11.00 6.25 24.79
N TYR A 341 -9.71 6.05 25.05
CA TYR A 341 -9.24 5.30 26.21
C TYR A 341 -8.32 6.13 27.12
N ARG A 342 -8.33 5.83 28.42
CA ARG A 342 -7.40 6.48 29.37
C ARG A 342 -5.93 6.17 29.09
N TRP A 343 -5.67 5.18 28.23
CA TRP A 343 -4.35 4.75 27.76
C TRP A 343 -4.14 4.99 26.26
N SER A 344 -5.05 5.72 25.60
CA SER A 344 -4.81 6.34 24.30
C SER A 344 -3.54 7.19 24.38
N HIS A 345 -2.68 7.10 23.38
CA HIS A 345 -1.34 7.67 23.44
C HIS A 345 -0.93 8.35 22.14
N PHE A 346 -0.26 9.48 22.29
CA PHE A 346 0.50 10.14 21.23
C PHE A 346 1.81 10.68 21.80
N GLU A 347 2.92 10.40 21.13
CA GLU A 347 4.21 11.00 21.40
C GLU A 347 4.90 11.51 20.15
N VAL A 348 5.70 12.53 20.35
CA VAL A 348 6.68 13.03 19.40
C VAL A 348 7.99 13.17 20.15
N VAL A 349 9.04 12.51 19.67
CA VAL A 349 10.31 12.45 20.42
C VAL A 349 11.34 13.37 19.79
N GLY A 350 11.83 14.32 20.57
CA GLY A 350 13.10 14.98 20.32
C GLY A 350 14.23 14.14 20.90
N THR A 351 15.17 13.67 20.08
CA THR A 351 16.43 13.14 20.62
C THR A 351 17.38 14.30 20.89
N ALA A 352 17.98 14.26 22.09
CA ALA A 352 19.17 15.02 22.44
C ALA A 352 20.36 14.61 21.56
N PRO A 353 21.36 15.49 21.33
CA PRO A 353 22.61 15.09 20.70
C PRO A 353 23.28 13.95 21.48
N PRO A 354 24.05 13.06 20.82
CA PRO A 354 24.67 11.90 21.47
C PRO A 354 25.64 12.35 22.60
N PRO A 355 25.85 11.53 23.64
CA PRO A 355 26.69 11.90 24.78
C PRO A 355 28.14 12.16 24.34
N GLU A 356 28.71 13.27 24.83
CA GLU A 356 30.11 13.65 24.59
C GLU A 356 31.09 12.57 25.08
N PRO A 357 32.18 12.30 24.33
CA PRO A 357 33.28 11.46 24.82
C PRO A 357 33.94 12.08 26.07
N PRO A 358 34.55 11.26 26.94
CA PRO A 358 35.13 11.74 28.20
C PRO A 358 36.21 12.81 27.94
N PRO A 359 36.36 13.80 28.84
CA PRO A 359 37.23 14.94 28.61
C PRO A 359 38.70 14.53 28.44
N GLU A 360 39.31 14.99 27.35
CA GLU A 360 40.74 14.89 27.09
C GLU A 360 41.56 15.72 28.10
N PRO A 361 42.81 15.32 28.42
CA PRO A 361 43.67 16.07 29.32
C PRO A 361 43.92 17.50 28.79
N PRO A 362 44.13 18.49 29.69
CA PRO A 362 44.15 19.90 29.31
C PRO A 362 45.27 20.22 28.30
N PRO A 363 44.98 21.01 27.25
CA PRO A 363 45.95 21.35 26.22
C PRO A 363 47.00 22.37 26.70
N GLU A 364 48.21 22.23 26.17
CA GLU A 364 49.31 23.21 26.25
C GLU A 364 48.91 24.56 25.62
N PRO A 365 49.55 25.69 26.02
CA PRO A 365 49.13 27.03 25.61
C PRO A 365 49.07 27.23 24.09
N THR A 366 48.00 27.90 23.68
CA THR A 366 47.50 28.08 22.31
C THR A 366 48.49 28.80 21.38
N PRO A 367 48.80 28.23 20.19
CA PRO A 367 49.29 29.00 19.05
C PRO A 367 48.20 29.93 18.51
N GLU A 368 48.59 31.06 17.92
CA GLU A 368 47.68 32.04 17.30
C GLU A 368 46.71 31.40 16.29
N PRO A 369 45.47 31.94 16.14
CA PRO A 369 44.46 31.35 15.29
C PRO A 369 44.90 31.32 13.81
N PRO A 370 44.64 30.21 13.09
CA PRO A 370 44.91 30.13 11.67
C PRO A 370 43.93 31.02 10.89
N PRO A 371 44.30 31.48 9.68
CA PRO A 371 43.40 32.28 8.84
C PRO A 371 42.12 31.51 8.50
N GLU A 372 41.01 32.25 8.41
CA GLU A 372 39.69 31.73 8.05
C GLU A 372 39.75 30.80 6.82
N PRO A 373 38.96 29.70 6.81
CA PRO A 373 38.90 28.82 5.65
C PRO A 373 38.42 29.62 4.44
N THR A 374 39.27 29.65 3.41
CA THR A 374 38.88 30.10 2.07
C THR A 374 37.63 29.32 1.62
N PRO A 375 36.62 29.99 1.05
CA PRO A 375 35.43 29.33 0.53
C PRO A 375 35.85 28.19 -0.40
N GLU A 376 35.21 27.03 -0.25
CA GLU A 376 35.32 25.96 -1.25
C GLU A 376 34.99 26.55 -2.64
N PRO A 377 35.79 26.23 -3.67
CA PRO A 377 35.53 26.75 -5.01
C PRO A 377 34.13 26.32 -5.44
N THR A 378 33.30 27.31 -5.75
CA THR A 378 32.03 27.11 -6.44
C THR A 378 32.29 26.21 -7.65
N PRO A 379 31.52 25.11 -7.86
CA PRO A 379 31.67 24.26 -9.02
C PRO A 379 31.69 25.11 -10.29
N GLU A 380 32.74 24.98 -11.10
CA GLU A 380 32.80 25.67 -12.39
C GLU A 380 31.73 25.09 -13.33
N PRO A 381 31.06 25.93 -14.14
CA PRO A 381 30.09 25.45 -15.11
C PRO A 381 30.78 24.50 -16.11
N PRO A 382 30.14 23.37 -16.47
CA PRO A 382 30.71 22.46 -17.46
C PRO A 382 30.96 23.19 -18.78
N SER A 383 32.14 22.99 -19.38
CA SER A 383 32.49 23.62 -20.66
C SER A 383 31.73 22.94 -21.81
N GLY A 384 30.84 23.65 -22.49
CA GLY A 384 30.12 23.14 -23.65
C GLY A 384 29.18 24.17 -24.29
N ASP A 385 28.79 23.92 -25.54
CA ASP A 385 27.78 24.72 -26.25
C ASP A 385 26.38 24.26 -25.82
N TYR A 386 25.89 24.79 -24.69
CA TYR A 386 24.56 24.49 -24.17
C TYR A 386 23.48 25.34 -24.84
N GLN A 387 22.40 24.70 -25.28
CA GLN A 387 21.21 25.40 -25.77
C GLN A 387 20.27 25.75 -24.61
N ASP A 388 19.82 27.00 -24.56
CA ASP A 388 18.86 27.46 -23.55
C ASP A 388 17.47 26.85 -23.81
N ILE A 389 16.90 26.21 -22.79
CA ILE A 389 15.52 25.73 -22.78
C ILE A 389 14.76 26.35 -21.60
N SER A 390 13.45 26.57 -21.75
CA SER A 390 12.63 27.25 -20.74
C SER A 390 11.23 26.68 -20.68
N GLY A 391 10.65 26.64 -19.47
CA GLY A 391 9.32 26.10 -19.24
C GLY A 391 9.27 24.59 -19.48
N SER A 392 8.07 24.07 -19.76
CA SER A 392 7.92 22.66 -20.11
C SER A 392 8.67 22.37 -21.41
N PHE A 393 9.56 21.38 -21.37
CA PHE A 393 10.41 20.98 -22.48
C PHE A 393 10.27 19.50 -22.74
N THR A 394 10.25 19.10 -24.01
CA THR A 394 10.18 17.70 -24.43
C THR A 394 11.08 17.51 -25.63
N TYR A 395 11.82 16.42 -25.65
CA TYR A 395 12.58 16.03 -26.82
C TYR A 395 12.51 14.52 -27.04
N ASP A 396 12.16 14.16 -28.28
CA ASP A 396 12.20 12.81 -28.81
C ASP A 396 13.24 12.74 -29.93
N GLY A 397 14.24 11.87 -29.79
CA GLY A 397 15.20 11.64 -30.86
C GLY A 397 16.54 11.09 -30.42
N ALA A 398 17.29 10.57 -31.39
CA ALA A 398 18.68 10.22 -31.16
C ALA A 398 19.56 11.48 -31.22
N GLY A 399 20.61 11.53 -30.42
CA GLY A 399 21.56 12.63 -30.41
C GLY A 399 22.40 12.69 -29.14
N ASP A 400 23.50 13.42 -29.22
CA ASP A 400 24.31 13.87 -28.08
C ASP A 400 24.09 15.39 -27.97
N LEU A 401 23.28 15.79 -26.99
CA LEU A 401 22.70 17.12 -26.87
C LEU A 401 22.96 17.70 -25.49
N TYR A 402 23.16 19.03 -25.47
CA TYR A 402 23.48 19.79 -24.27
C TYR A 402 22.47 20.92 -24.13
N TRP A 403 21.71 20.92 -23.04
CA TRP A 403 20.75 21.99 -22.71
C TRP A 403 21.04 22.61 -21.35
N ARG A 404 20.65 23.86 -21.17
CA ARG A 404 20.62 24.45 -19.83
C ARG A 404 19.30 25.16 -19.57
N THR A 405 18.89 25.17 -18.31
CA THR A 405 17.67 25.88 -17.89
C THR A 405 17.80 26.41 -16.48
N THR A 406 17.10 27.50 -16.20
CA THR A 406 16.99 28.06 -14.85
C THR A 406 15.93 27.36 -14.02
N ASP A 407 15.06 26.53 -14.61
CA ASP A 407 13.96 25.87 -13.90
C ASP A 407 13.57 24.56 -14.57
N ILE A 408 13.43 23.49 -13.78
CA ILE A 408 12.95 22.17 -14.24
C ILE A 408 11.47 21.96 -13.90
N GLY A 409 10.86 22.84 -13.10
CA GLY A 409 9.48 22.68 -12.67
C GLY A 409 9.32 21.59 -11.62
N ASN A 410 8.27 20.79 -11.77
CA ASN A 410 7.87 19.72 -10.86
C ASN A 410 8.69 18.45 -11.04
N PHE A 411 9.11 18.14 -12.27
CA PHE A 411 9.90 16.92 -12.53
C PHE A 411 10.68 16.96 -13.84
N ILE A 412 11.68 16.08 -13.89
CA ILE A 412 12.30 15.62 -15.12
C ILE A 412 12.08 14.11 -15.25
N ASN A 413 11.80 13.64 -16.45
CA ASN A 413 11.62 12.23 -16.75
C ASN A 413 12.33 11.89 -18.05
N SER A 414 12.90 10.69 -18.14
CA SER A 414 13.54 10.23 -19.38
C SER A 414 13.43 8.73 -19.55
N TRP A 415 13.55 8.26 -20.79
CA TRP A 415 13.64 6.83 -21.11
C TRP A 415 14.36 6.60 -22.44
N ASN A 416 14.84 5.36 -22.63
CA ASN A 416 15.60 4.94 -23.80
C ASN A 416 16.87 5.78 -24.07
N LEU A 417 17.44 6.40 -23.02
CA LEU A 417 18.68 7.16 -23.09
C LEU A 417 19.87 6.26 -22.76
N ALA A 418 20.98 6.50 -23.45
CA ALA A 418 22.28 6.01 -23.06
C ALA A 418 22.83 6.82 -21.88
N THR A 419 22.51 8.12 -21.80
CA THR A 419 22.94 8.99 -20.70
C THR A 419 21.96 10.15 -20.53
N LEU A 420 21.66 10.48 -19.28
CA LEU A 420 21.15 11.78 -18.87
C LEU A 420 21.89 12.23 -17.62
N THR A 421 22.67 13.29 -17.70
CA THR A 421 23.25 13.91 -16.50
C THR A 421 22.73 15.33 -16.29
N ILE A 422 22.55 15.70 -15.03
CA ILE A 422 22.16 17.05 -14.61
C ILE A 422 23.24 17.53 -13.65
N ASN A 423 23.95 18.60 -14.01
CA ASN A 423 25.10 19.12 -13.26
C ASN A 423 26.14 18.03 -12.93
N GLY A 424 26.30 17.07 -13.85
CA GLY A 424 27.24 15.94 -13.70
C GLY A 424 26.72 14.75 -12.89
N VAL A 425 25.52 14.82 -12.31
CA VAL A 425 24.87 13.69 -11.61
C VAL A 425 24.01 12.90 -12.58
N ASP A 426 24.09 11.58 -12.54
CA ASP A 426 23.38 10.67 -13.44
C ASP A 426 21.93 10.45 -13.02
N TYR A 427 21.01 10.71 -13.96
CA TYR A 427 19.55 10.51 -13.84
C TYR A 427 19.00 9.75 -15.07
N THR A 428 19.84 8.94 -15.71
CA THR A 428 19.50 8.20 -16.92
C THR A 428 18.29 7.30 -16.71
N ASN A 429 17.26 7.49 -17.53
CA ASN A 429 16.04 6.67 -17.56
C ASN A 429 15.25 6.66 -16.25
N GLN A 430 15.21 7.79 -15.56
CA GLN A 430 14.50 7.97 -14.29
C GLN A 430 13.47 9.10 -14.38
N TRP A 431 12.40 8.94 -13.62
CA TRP A 431 11.57 10.05 -13.17
C TRP A 431 12.16 10.61 -11.88
N VAL A 432 12.39 11.93 -11.84
CA VAL A 432 12.98 12.63 -10.71
C VAL A 432 12.17 13.87 -10.44
N SER A 433 11.65 14.01 -9.21
CA SER A 433 11.03 15.25 -8.79
C SER A 433 12.03 16.40 -8.86
N GLY A 434 11.60 17.57 -9.33
CA GLY A 434 12.44 18.76 -9.44
C GLY A 434 13.05 19.22 -8.12
N SER A 435 12.46 18.82 -6.99
CA SER A 435 12.99 19.04 -5.64
C SER A 435 14.15 18.12 -5.26
N ASN A 436 14.36 17.01 -5.98
CA ASN A 436 15.38 15.99 -5.73
C ASN A 436 16.58 16.09 -6.69
N LEU A 437 16.76 17.25 -7.32
CA LEU A 437 17.86 17.54 -8.24
C LEU A 437 19.06 18.19 -7.53
N PRO A 438 20.28 18.08 -8.09
CA PRO A 438 21.46 18.71 -7.50
C PRO A 438 21.32 20.24 -7.47
N ALA A 439 22.08 20.92 -6.62
CA ALA A 439 22.07 22.37 -6.61
C ALA A 439 22.45 22.94 -8.00
N LYS A 440 21.84 24.08 -8.36
CA LYS A 440 22.16 24.81 -9.59
C LYS A 440 23.61 25.29 -9.58
N ILE A 441 24.26 25.24 -10.74
CA ILE A 441 25.59 25.82 -10.96
C ILE A 441 25.40 27.15 -11.70
N ASP A 442 25.86 28.24 -11.09
CA ASP A 442 25.68 29.61 -11.63
C ASP A 442 24.20 29.94 -12.00
N GLY A 443 23.25 29.41 -11.22
CA GLY A 443 21.82 29.62 -11.46
C GLY A 443 21.17 28.71 -12.52
N TYR A 444 21.91 27.76 -13.10
CA TYR A 444 21.40 26.84 -14.12
C TYR A 444 21.49 25.35 -13.71
N TYR A 445 20.61 24.56 -14.30
CA TYR A 445 20.77 23.13 -14.50
C TYR A 445 21.35 22.89 -15.89
N TYR A 446 22.50 22.24 -15.96
CA TYR A 446 23.17 21.81 -17.18
C TYR A 446 22.83 20.34 -17.43
N ILE A 447 22.14 20.08 -18.53
CA ILE A 447 21.62 18.78 -18.92
C ILE A 447 22.45 18.24 -20.09
N HIS A 448 23.00 17.05 -19.93
CA HIS A 448 23.64 16.30 -21.01
C HIS A 448 22.80 15.07 -21.33
N TYR A 449 22.31 15.02 -22.56
CA TYR A 449 21.41 14.00 -23.08
C TYR A 449 22.12 13.19 -24.16
N VAL A 450 22.11 11.86 -24.04
CA VAL A 450 22.58 10.95 -25.09
C VAL A 450 21.49 9.92 -25.40
N GLY A 451 20.83 10.09 -26.54
CA GLY A 451 19.85 9.15 -27.09
C GLY A 451 20.45 8.37 -28.26
N ASN A 452 20.41 7.04 -28.20
CA ASN A 452 20.88 6.17 -29.30
C ASN A 452 19.73 5.75 -30.24
N LEU A 453 18.48 6.03 -29.86
CA LEU A 453 17.29 5.58 -30.57
C LEU A 453 16.48 6.80 -31.01
N ARG A 454 15.84 6.72 -32.18
CA ARG A 454 14.97 7.80 -32.68
C ARG A 454 13.74 8.09 -31.79
N TRP A 455 13.53 7.26 -30.76
CA TRP A 455 12.47 7.35 -29.76
C TRP A 455 13.04 7.42 -28.32
N SER A 456 14.34 7.74 -28.19
CA SER A 456 14.93 8.21 -26.95
C SER A 456 14.19 9.49 -26.51
N HIS A 457 13.89 9.63 -25.22
CA HIS A 457 13.00 10.68 -24.74
C HIS A 457 13.49 11.36 -23.46
N ILE A 458 13.21 12.66 -23.36
CA ILE A 458 13.27 13.44 -22.13
C ILE A 458 12.09 14.41 -22.08
N GLU A 459 11.52 14.58 -20.90
CA GLU A 459 10.58 15.66 -20.61
C GLU A 459 10.89 16.34 -19.28
N ILE A 460 10.61 17.64 -19.26
CA ILE A 460 10.75 18.55 -18.13
C ILE A 460 9.40 19.25 -18.00
N ARG A 461 8.82 19.26 -16.80
CA ARG A 461 7.45 19.72 -16.57
C ARG A 461 7.30 20.48 -15.28
#